data_AF-A0A2V5MIC8-F1
#
_entry.id   AF-A0A2V5MIC8-F1
#
_cell.length_a   1.000
_cell.length_b   1.000
_cell.length_c   1.000
_cell.angle_alpha   90.00
_cell.angle_beta   90.00
_cell.angle_gamma   90.00
#
_symmetry.space_group_name_H-M   'P 1'
#
loop_
_entity.id
_entity.type
_entity.pdbx_description
1 polymer ?
#
loop_
_entity_poly.entity_id
_entity_poly.type
_entity_poly.pdbx_seq_one_letter_code
_entity_poly.pdbx_strand_id
1 'polypeptide(L)'
;MQTTERYTLADLEKWRETTRDIEPPIRLGVLGDPVAHSLSPQMQNAALRACKIDMQYARFHIRANELRLALLFLHKFDFIGINLTVPHKIAALAQVDEADESASRCGAVNTIRLRN
;
A
#
# COMPACT_ATOMS: atom_id res chain seq x y z
N MET A 1 16.71 -4.04 -11.82
CA MET A 1 15.57 -3.41 -12.54
C MET A 1 14.98 -2.36 -11.61
N GLN A 2 15.05 -1.07 -11.96
CA GLN A 2 14.46 -0.01 -11.16
C GLN A 2 12.93 -0.12 -11.27
N THR A 3 12.25 -0.45 -10.18
CA THR A 3 10.77 -0.35 -10.09
C THR A 3 10.40 1.12 -9.95
N THR A 4 10.46 1.82 -11.08
CA THR A 4 10.00 3.20 -11.26
C THR A 4 8.48 3.28 -11.48
N GLU A 5 7.83 2.13 -11.66
CA GLU A 5 6.39 2.03 -11.85
C GLU A 5 5.65 2.30 -10.54
N ARG A 6 4.59 3.10 -10.66
CA ARG A 6 3.61 3.36 -9.61
C ARG A 6 2.32 2.82 -10.15
N TYR A 7 1.66 1.99 -9.36
CA TYR A 7 0.33 1.50 -9.69
C TYR A 7 -0.71 2.54 -9.32
N THR A 8 -1.81 2.57 -10.05
CA THR A 8 -2.94 3.46 -9.86
C THR A 8 -4.17 2.66 -9.44
N LEU A 9 -5.29 3.35 -9.19
CA LEU A 9 -6.56 2.65 -8.97
C LEU A 9 -6.97 1.78 -10.17
N ALA A 10 -6.74 2.25 -11.40
CA ALA A 10 -7.05 1.50 -12.62
C ALA A 10 -6.23 0.21 -12.74
N ASP A 11 -5.00 0.22 -12.23
CA ASP A 11 -4.16 -0.98 -12.17
C ASP A 11 -4.69 -1.98 -11.13
N LEU A 12 -5.21 -1.50 -10.00
CA LEU A 12 -5.86 -2.32 -8.97
C LEU A 12 -7.17 -2.94 -9.49
N GLU A 13 -7.96 -2.23 -10.29
CA GLU A 13 -9.17 -2.79 -10.91
C GLU A 13 -8.88 -4.05 -11.76
N LYS A 14 -7.68 -4.10 -12.34
CA LYS A 14 -7.19 -5.20 -13.19
C LYS A 14 -6.01 -5.93 -12.56
N TRP A 15 -5.93 -5.96 -11.22
CA TRP A 15 -4.72 -6.35 -10.52
C TRP A 15 -4.20 -7.73 -10.91
N ARG A 16 -5.11 -8.71 -11.09
CA ARG A 16 -4.75 -10.08 -11.47
C ARG A 16 -4.11 -10.16 -12.85
N GLU A 17 -4.56 -9.32 -13.80
CA GLU A 17 -3.91 -9.20 -15.11
C GLU A 17 -2.61 -8.41 -15.01
N THR A 18 -2.64 -7.25 -14.34
CA THR A 18 -1.49 -6.34 -14.18
C THR A 18 -0.29 -7.04 -13.56
N THR A 19 -0.50 -7.96 -12.61
CA THR A 19 0.57 -8.63 -11.88
C THR A 19 0.72 -10.11 -12.21
N ARG A 20 0.18 -10.59 -13.34
CA ARG A 20 0.17 -12.01 -13.70
C ARG A 20 1.56 -12.64 -13.69
N ASP A 21 2.55 -11.90 -14.19
CA ASP A 21 3.91 -12.38 -14.39
C ASP A 21 4.91 -11.81 -13.36
N ILE A 22 4.40 -11.26 -12.25
CA ILE A 22 5.23 -10.65 -11.20
C ILE A 22 5.51 -11.67 -10.09
N GLU A 23 6.77 -12.09 -10.00
CA GLU A 23 7.28 -12.96 -8.94
C GLU A 23 8.56 -12.33 -8.32
N PRO A 24 8.66 -12.18 -6.98
CA PRO A 24 7.65 -12.52 -5.97
C PRO A 24 6.41 -11.60 -6.00
N PRO A 25 5.27 -12.02 -5.45
CA PRO A 25 4.05 -11.23 -5.54
C PRO A 25 4.16 -9.91 -4.77
N ILE A 26 3.54 -8.85 -5.32
CA ILE A 26 3.36 -7.59 -4.59
C ILE A 26 2.23 -7.77 -3.58
N ARG A 27 2.55 -7.61 -2.29
CA ARG A 27 1.63 -7.78 -1.15
C ARG A 27 1.76 -6.67 -0.10
N LEU A 28 2.68 -5.73 -0.35
CA LEU A 28 2.96 -4.58 0.49
C LEU A 28 3.07 -3.32 -0.39
N GLY A 29 2.86 -2.15 0.20
CA GLY A 29 3.07 -0.91 -0.54
C GLY A 29 2.84 0.38 0.23
N VAL A 30 3.06 1.49 -0.46
CA VAL A 30 2.79 2.85 0.03
C VAL A 30 1.78 3.54 -0.88
N LEU A 31 0.71 4.08 -0.30
CA LEU A 31 -0.28 4.89 -0.99
C LEU A 31 -0.02 6.38 -0.73
N GLY A 32 -0.12 7.20 -1.77
CA GLY A 32 0.03 8.66 -1.66
C GLY A 32 -0.32 9.40 -2.95
N ASP A 33 -0.51 10.71 -2.80
CA ASP A 33 -0.68 11.65 -3.90
C ASP A 33 -0.02 13.00 -3.54
N PRO A 34 1.22 13.28 -4.01
CA PRO A 34 2.07 12.42 -4.84
C PRO A 34 2.84 11.35 -4.03
N VAL A 35 3.03 10.16 -4.60
CA VAL A 35 3.85 9.06 -4.00
C VAL A 35 5.24 8.89 -4.64
N ALA A 36 5.50 9.64 -5.70
CA ALA A 36 6.67 9.55 -6.57
C ALA A 36 8.01 9.39 -5.86
N HIS A 37 8.23 10.27 -4.88
CA HIS A 37 9.50 10.46 -4.21
C HIS A 37 9.68 9.53 -3.00
N SER A 38 8.69 8.69 -2.70
CA SER A 38 8.78 7.77 -1.57
C SER A 38 9.96 6.83 -1.76
N LEU A 39 10.88 6.79 -0.79
CA LEU A 39 12.00 5.85 -0.74
C LEU A 39 11.64 4.52 -0.06
N SER A 40 10.40 4.39 0.45
CA SER A 40 9.94 3.19 1.13
C SER A 40 10.12 1.91 0.30
N PRO A 41 9.84 1.87 -1.02
CA PRO A 41 10.07 0.66 -1.80
C PRO A 41 11.54 0.22 -1.84
N GLN A 42 12.50 1.13 -1.94
CA GLN A 42 13.92 0.76 -1.93
C GLN A 42 14.30 0.13 -0.58
N MET A 43 13.88 0.78 0.51
CA MET A 43 14.16 0.33 1.87
C MET A 43 13.47 -1.01 2.19
N GLN A 44 12.17 -1.11 1.93
CA GLN A 44 11.36 -2.29 2.29
C GLN A 44 11.72 -3.49 1.43
N ASN A 45 11.91 -3.33 0.11
CA ASN A 45 12.36 -4.46 -0.71
C ASN A 45 13.78 -4.91 -0.36
N ALA A 46 14.66 -4.01 0.10
CA ALA A 46 15.97 -4.42 0.62
C ALA A 46 15.84 -5.27 1.90
N ALA A 47 14.97 -4.85 2.82
CA ALA A 47 14.68 -5.61 4.04
C ALA A 47 14.04 -6.99 3.74
N LEU A 48 13.04 -7.04 2.85
CA LEU A 48 12.38 -8.29 2.44
C LEU A 48 13.39 -9.29 1.86
N ARG A 49 14.28 -8.84 0.97
CA ARG A 49 15.36 -9.67 0.43
C ARG A 49 16.34 -10.15 1.50
N ALA A 50 16.76 -9.26 2.41
CA ALA A 50 17.68 -9.62 3.49
C ALA A 50 17.07 -10.68 4.43
N CYS A 51 15.76 -10.61 4.66
CA CYS A 51 15.01 -11.55 5.48
C CYS A 51 14.52 -12.79 4.72
N LYS A 52 14.80 -12.93 3.41
CA LYS A 52 14.30 -14.02 2.55
C LYS A 52 12.77 -14.17 2.58
N ILE A 53 12.06 -13.04 2.55
CA ILE A 53 10.60 -13.00 2.47
C ILE A 53 10.21 -12.81 1.00
N ASP A 54 9.49 -13.77 0.43
CA ASP A 54 9.08 -13.80 -0.98
C ASP A 54 7.87 -12.89 -1.24
N MET A 55 8.06 -11.59 -1.05
CA MET A 55 7.08 -10.54 -1.35
C MET A 55 7.76 -9.29 -1.89
N GLN A 56 6.99 -8.47 -2.60
CA GLN A 56 7.41 -7.14 -3.06
C GLN A 56 6.61 -6.01 -2.41
N TYR A 57 7.27 -4.87 -2.29
CA TYR A 57 6.72 -3.60 -1.82
C TYR A 57 6.67 -2.58 -2.96
N ALA A 58 5.49 -2.02 -3.28
CA ALA A 58 5.32 -1.11 -4.42
C ALA A 58 4.78 0.29 -4.03
N ARG A 59 4.81 1.22 -4.99
CA ARG A 59 4.15 2.53 -4.87
C ARG A 59 2.77 2.47 -5.51
N PHE A 60 1.79 3.07 -4.85
CA PHE A 60 0.43 3.23 -5.34
C PHE A 60 0.08 4.72 -5.35
N HIS A 61 -0.07 5.30 -6.53
CA HIS A 61 -0.56 6.66 -6.69
C HIS A 61 -2.10 6.60 -6.64
N ILE A 62 -2.66 6.98 -5.50
CA ILE A 62 -4.10 6.91 -5.22
C ILE A 62 -4.54 8.30 -4.80
N ARG A 63 -5.59 8.84 -5.43
CA ARG A 63 -6.11 10.16 -5.04
C ARG A 63 -6.92 10.08 -3.75
N ALA A 64 -7.13 11.22 -3.09
CA ALA A 64 -7.87 11.26 -1.82
C ALA A 64 -9.27 10.62 -1.90
N ASN A 65 -10.00 10.85 -3.00
CA ASN A 65 -11.34 10.29 -3.25
C ASN A 65 -11.33 8.81 -3.68
N GLU A 66 -10.16 8.25 -4.01
CA GLU A 66 -9.99 6.88 -4.47
C GLU A 66 -9.61 5.91 -3.33
N LEU A 67 -9.19 6.44 -2.17
CA LEU A 67 -8.62 5.67 -1.05
C LEU A 67 -9.50 4.50 -0.61
N ARG A 68 -10.81 4.74 -0.43
CA ARG A 68 -11.72 3.70 0.05
C ARG A 68 -11.78 2.51 -0.89
N LEU A 69 -11.90 2.78 -2.19
CA LEU A 69 -11.98 1.73 -3.20
C LEU A 69 -10.64 1.00 -3.34
N ALA A 70 -9.52 1.73 -3.25
CA ALA A 70 -8.19 1.12 -3.22
C ALA A 70 -8.05 0.14 -2.04
N LEU A 71 -8.44 0.52 -0.81
CA LEU A 71 -8.38 -0.36 0.36
C LEU A 71 -9.22 -1.64 0.18
N LEU A 72 -10.41 -1.52 -0.42
CA LEU A 72 -11.25 -2.68 -0.74
C LEU A 72 -10.58 -3.64 -1.73
N PHE A 73 -9.94 -3.11 -2.78
CA PHE A 73 -9.18 -3.94 -3.73
C PHE A 73 -7.98 -4.61 -3.08
N LEU A 74 -7.20 -3.87 -2.29
CA LEU A 74 -6.03 -4.43 -1.60
C LEU A 74 -6.45 -5.59 -0.67
N HIS A 75 -7.55 -5.43 0.06
CA HIS A 75 -8.12 -6.50 0.89
C HIS A 75 -8.50 -7.74 0.06
N LYS A 76 -9.12 -7.54 -1.12
CA LYS A 76 -9.49 -8.63 -2.04
C LYS A 76 -8.29 -9.35 -2.68
N PHE A 77 -7.14 -8.70 -2.78
CA PHE A 77 -5.96 -9.21 -3.50
C PHE A 77 -4.82 -9.67 -2.59
N ASP A 78 -5.17 -10.14 -1.40
CA ASP A 78 -4.27 -10.76 -0.42
C ASP A 78 -3.14 -9.85 0.09
N PHE A 79 -3.25 -8.52 -0.08
CA PHE A 79 -2.28 -7.62 0.56
C PHE A 79 -2.30 -7.83 2.06
N ILE A 80 -1.13 -7.77 2.69
CA ILE A 80 -1.00 -7.97 4.14
C ILE A 80 -0.82 -6.64 4.89
N GLY A 81 -0.40 -5.58 4.19
CA GLY A 81 -0.18 -4.29 4.80
C GLY A 81 0.17 -3.19 3.82
N ILE A 82 -0.19 -1.96 4.17
CA ILE A 82 0.22 -0.77 3.43
C ILE A 82 0.67 0.34 4.38
N ASN A 83 1.50 1.25 3.84
CA ASN A 83 1.75 2.54 4.44
C ASN A 83 0.96 3.63 3.73
N LEU A 84 0.61 4.68 4.46
CA LEU A 84 -0.11 5.85 3.96
C LEU A 84 0.76 7.09 4.10
N THR A 85 0.95 7.83 3.02
CA THR A 85 1.52 9.17 3.07
C THR A 85 0.46 10.23 2.74
N VAL A 86 0.86 11.50 2.66
CA VAL A 86 -0.01 12.60 2.27
C VAL A 86 -0.77 12.24 0.97
N PRO A 87 -2.09 12.50 0.88
CA PRO A 87 -2.97 13.12 1.89
C PRO A 87 -3.75 12.11 2.77
N HIS A 88 -3.45 10.82 2.71
CA HIS A 88 -4.37 9.76 3.17
C HIS A 88 -4.42 9.54 4.68
N LYS A 89 -3.42 9.98 5.44
CA LYS A 89 -3.28 9.56 6.85
C LYS A 89 -4.49 9.89 7.73
N ILE A 90 -5.11 11.05 7.49
CA ILE A 90 -6.27 11.50 8.28
C ILE A 90 -7.53 10.77 7.79
N ALA A 91 -7.76 10.75 6.47
CA ALA A 91 -8.95 10.14 5.87
C ALA A 91 -9.06 8.63 6.13
N ALA A 92 -7.92 7.94 6.26
CA ALA A 92 -7.89 6.50 6.51
C ALA A 92 -8.37 6.11 7.90
N LEU A 93 -8.25 6.97 8.91
CA LEU A 93 -8.67 6.64 10.28
C LEU A 93 -10.17 6.34 10.35
N ALA A 94 -10.98 6.99 9.51
CA ALA A 94 -12.42 6.75 9.40
C ALA A 94 -12.79 5.53 8.51
N GLN A 95 -11.80 4.84 7.94
CA GLN A 95 -12.01 3.75 6.99
C GLN A 95 -11.45 2.41 7.49
N VAL A 96 -10.76 2.39 8.63
CA VAL A 96 -10.27 1.17 9.27
C VAL A 96 -11.26 0.66 10.31
N ASP A 97 -11.35 -0.66 10.46
CA ASP A 97 -12.24 -1.29 11.45
C ASP A 97 -11.69 -1.15 12.88
N GLU A 98 -10.37 -1.24 13.03
CA GLU A 98 -9.65 -1.12 14.30
C GLU A 98 -8.53 -0.07 14.16
N ALA A 99 -8.36 0.77 15.17
CA ALA A 99 -7.26 1.72 15.26
C ALA A 99 -6.54 1.58 16.60
N ASP A 100 -5.20 1.50 16.54
CA ASP A 100 -4.36 1.57 17.74
C ASP A 100 -4.64 2.86 18.51
N GLU A 101 -4.49 2.83 19.84
CA GLU A 101 -4.70 4.00 20.69
C GLU A 101 -3.84 5.20 20.23
N SER A 102 -2.62 4.95 19.76
CA SER A 102 -1.71 5.97 19.22
C SER A 102 -2.28 6.64 17.97
N ALA A 103 -2.89 5.88 17.06
CA ALA A 103 -3.51 6.40 15.85
C ALA A 103 -4.75 7.23 16.18
N SER A 104 -5.57 6.74 17.12
CA SER A 104 -6.76 7.43 17.62
C SER A 104 -6.40 8.78 18.26
N ARG A 105 -5.37 8.82 19.12
CA ARG A 105 -4.90 10.07 19.74
C ARG A 105 -4.24 11.02 18.74
N CYS A 106 -3.52 10.50 17.74
CA CYS A 106 -2.87 11.32 16.73
C CYS A 106 -3.85 11.87 15.68
N GLY A 107 -5.03 11.25 15.54
CA GLY A 107 -5.99 11.58 14.48
C GLY A 107 -5.52 11.17 13.08
N ALA A 108 -4.57 10.23 12.99
CA ALA A 108 -3.94 9.84 11.73
C ALA A 108 -3.37 8.42 11.76
N VAL A 109 -3.49 7.70 10.64
CA VAL A 109 -2.95 6.35 10.43
C VAL A 109 -1.87 6.41 9.34
N ASN A 110 -0.67 5.91 9.64
CA ASN A 110 0.40 5.74 8.64
C ASN A 110 0.56 4.29 8.18
N THR A 111 0.04 3.31 8.92
CA THR A 111 0.21 1.89 8.63
C THR A 111 -1.12 1.18 8.81
N ILE A 112 -1.54 0.43 7.80
CA ILE A 112 -2.72 -0.45 7.87
C ILE A 112 -2.21 -1.87 7.70
N ARG A 113 -2.61 -2.75 8.62
CA ARG A 113 -2.48 -4.20 8.46
C ARG A 113 -3.82 -4.73 7.95
N LEU A 114 -3.78 -5.43 6.84
CA LEU A 114 -4.96 -6.11 6.30
C LEU A 114 -5.02 -7.52 6.88
N ARG A 115 -6.21 -7.95 7.32
CA ARG A 115 -6.48 -9.29 7.85
C ARG A 115 -7.68 -9.83 7.08
N ASN A 116 -7.58 -11.08 6.61
CA ASN A 116 -8.70 -11.81 6.01
C ASN A 116 -9.41 -12.66 7.07
#